data_AF-A0A0V0WIV8-F1
#
_entry.id   AF-A0A0V0WIV8-F1
#
_cell.length_a   1.000
_cell.length_b   1.000
_cell.length_c   1.000
_cell.angle_alpha   90.00
_cell.angle_beta   90.00
_cell.angle_gamma   90.00
#
_symmetry.space_group_name_H-M   'P 1'
#
loop_
_entity.id
_entity.type
_entity.pdbx_description
1 polymer ?
#
loop_
_entity_poly.entity_id
_entity_poly.type
_entity_poly.pdbx_seq_one_letter_code
_entity_poly.pdbx_strand_id
1 'polypeptide(L)' 'MSKLQSDVLREAISQLVNDSREKKRNFTETIELQIGLKNYDPQKDKRFSGSVKLPHIP' A
#
# COMPACT_ATOMS: atom_id res chain seq x y z
N MET A 1 12.00 -11.79 9.13
CA MET A 1 12.05 -10.83 7.99
C MET A 1 10.66 -10.68 7.43
N SER A 2 10.14 -9.45 7.38
CA SER A 2 8.83 -9.18 6.76
C SER A 2 8.86 -9.68 5.30
N LYS A 3 7.85 -10.43 4.88
CA LYS A 3 7.70 -10.88 3.48
C LYS A 3 7.39 -9.72 2.52
N LEU A 4 7.15 -8.52 3.06
CA LEU A 4 7.02 -7.27 2.33
C LEU A 4 8.31 -6.45 2.42
N GLN A 5 8.74 -5.89 1.29
CA GLN A 5 9.74 -4.83 1.28
C GLN A 5 9.08 -3.53 1.76
N SER A 6 9.35 -3.14 3.01
CA SER A 6 8.72 -1.99 3.66
C SER A 6 8.96 -0.67 2.94
N ASP A 7 10.12 -0.54 2.32
CA ASP A 7 10.58 0.72 1.73
C ASP A 7 9.82 1.01 0.43
N VAL A 8 9.66 -0.01 -0.41
CA VAL A 8 8.87 0.06 -1.66
C VAL A 8 7.42 0.46 -1.37
N LEU A 9 6.84 -0.11 -0.30
CA LEU A 9 5.47 0.22 0.07
C LEU A 9 5.32 1.67 0.53
N ARG A 10 6.26 2.16 1.34
CA ARG A 10 6.27 3.55 1.83
C ARG A 10 6.47 4.55 0.70
N GLU A 11 7.33 4.23 -0.26
CA GLU A 11 7.56 5.05 -1.44
C GLU A 11 6.31 5.13 -2.31
N ALA A 12 5.67 3.98 -2.59
CA ALA A 12 4.43 3.92 -3.38
C ALA A 12 3.29 4.72 -2.72
N ILE A 13 3.10 4.59 -1.40
CA ILE A 13 2.12 5.39 -0.66
C ILE A 13 2.44 6.89 -0.78
N SER A 14 3.72 7.27 -0.65
CA SER A 14 4.11 8.68 -0.70
C SER A 14 3.87 9.30 -2.08
N GLN A 15 4.17 8.58 -3.16
CA GLN A 15 3.87 9.01 -4.52
C GLN A 15 2.37 9.20 -4.73
N LEU A 16 1.57 8.20 -4.33
CA LEU A 16 0.12 8.21 -4.48
C LEU A 16 -0.56 9.38 -3.75
N VAL A 17 -0.05 9.73 -2.58
CA VAL A 17 -0.49 10.91 -1.82
C VAL A 17 -0.10 12.23 -2.50
N ASN A 18 1.09 12.30 -3.09
CA ASN A 18 1.52 13.48 -3.83
C ASN A 18 0.67 13.67 -5.10
N ASP A 19 0.41 12.60 -5.85
CA ASP A 19 -0.40 12.63 -7.06
C ASP A 19 -1.84 13.09 -6.79
N SER A 20 -2.43 12.62 -5.67
CA SER A 20 -3.76 13.06 -5.21
C SER A 20 -3.79 14.55 -4.86
N ARG A 21 -2.70 15.08 -4.27
CA ARG A 21 -2.58 16.51 -3.95
C ARG A 21 -2.37 17.38 -5.17
N GLU A 22 -1.59 16.93 -6.15
CA GLU A 22 -1.34 17.66 -7.40
C GLU A 22 -2.58 17.71 -8.29
N LYS A 23 -3.33 16.60 -8.40
CA LYS A 23 -4.60 16.53 -9.15
C LYS A 23 -5.81 16.57 -8.23
N LYS A 24 -5.94 17.66 -7.49
CA LYS A 24 -7.05 17.85 -6.54
C LYS A 24 -8.41 17.79 -7.24
N ARG A 25 -9.16 16.71 -7.04
CA ARG A 25 -10.55 16.60 -7.52
C ARG A 25 -11.51 17.11 -6.44
N ASN A 26 -12.62 17.70 -6.86
CA ASN A 26 -13.62 18.31 -5.95
C ASN A 26 -14.52 17.27 -5.24
N PHE A 27 -14.03 16.05 -5.01
CA PHE A 27 -14.76 14.98 -4.36
C PHE A 27 -13.81 14.10 -3.53
N THR A 28 -14.36 13.29 -2.62
CA THR A 28 -13.59 12.36 -1.79
C THR A 28 -13.01 11.24 -2.64
N GLU A 29 -11.68 11.23 -2.79
CA GLU A 29 -10.97 10.21 -3.57
C GLU A 29 -10.82 8.91 -2.76
N THR A 30 -11.17 7.78 -3.37
CA THR A 30 -10.86 6.44 -2.85
C THR A 30 -9.76 5.86 -3.71
N ILE A 31 -8.67 5.43 -3.09
CA ILE A 31 -7.53 4.86 -3.81
C ILE A 31 -7.26 3.45 -3.26
N GLU A 32 -7.14 2.49 -4.17
CA GLU A 32 -6.88 1.10 -3.83
C GLU A 32 -5.37 0.80 -3.92
N LEU A 33 -4.81 0.24 -2.85
CA LEU A 33 -3.44 -0.27 -2.84
C LEU A 33 -3.46 -1.77 -3.13
N GLN A 34 -2.94 -2.16 -4.30
CA GLN A 34 -2.77 -3.56 -4.66
C GLN A 34 -1.37 -4.05 -4.29
N ILE A 35 -1.28 -5.24 -3.71
CA ILE A 35 -0.03 -5.88 -3.34
C ILE A 35 0.10 -7.20 -4.11
N GLY A 36 1.09 -7.26 -5.00
CA GLY A 36 1.44 -8.49 -5.72
C GLY A 36 2.47 -9.29 -4.95
N LEU A 37 2.10 -10.47 -4.45
CA LEU A 37 3.04 -11.38 -3.79
C LEU A 37 3.61 -12.37 -4.83
N LYS A 38 4.92 -12.30 -5.08
CA LYS A 38 5.62 -13.31 -5.91
C LYS A 38 6.04 -14.49 -5.04
N ASN A 39 5.90 -15.71 -5.56
CA ASN A 39 6.30 -16.96 -4.91
C ASN A 39 5.62 -17.23 -3.55
N TYR A 40 4.39 -16.75 -3.36
CA TYR A 40 3.61 -17.00 -2.15
C TYR A 40 2.67 -18.19 -2.37
N ASP A 41 2.78 -19.20 -1.51
CA ASP A 41 1.88 -20.36 -1.49
C ASP A 41 0.79 -20.15 -0.43
N PRO A 42 -0.47 -19.85 -0.81
CA PRO A 42 -1.56 -19.60 0.14
C PRO A 42 -1.97 -20.85 0.94
N GLN A 43 -1.54 -22.05 0.54
CA GLN A 43 -1.79 -23.28 1.29
C GLN A 43 -0.80 -23.46 2.43
N LYS A 44 0.48 -23.13 2.21
CA LYS A 44 1.54 -23.21 3.23
C LYS A 44 1.53 -22.02 4.18
N ASP A 45 1.28 -20.82 3.65
CA ASP A 45 1.20 -19.60 4.42
C ASP A 45 -0.20 -19.01 4.26
N LYS A 46 -1.10 -19.29 5.23
CA LYS A 46 -2.48 -18.81 5.17
C LYS A 46 -2.63 -17.30 5.39
N ARG A 47 -1.64 -16.64 5.99
CA ARG A 47 -1.71 -15.22 6.36
C ARG A 47 -0.43 -14.52 5.97
N PHE A 48 -0.59 -13.43 5.23
CA PHE A 48 0.46 -12.47 5.04
C PHE A 48 0.61 -11.64 6.33
N SER A 49 1.69 -11.83 7.07
CA SER A 49 1.97 -11.09 8.30
C SER A 49 2.87 -9.88 8.01
N GLY A 50 2.23 -8.72 7.81
CA GLY A 50 2.89 -7.42 7.74
C GLY A 50 1.95 -6.35 8.28
N SER A 51 2.38 -5.60 9.29
CA SER A 51 1.63 -4.44 9.79
C SER A 51 2.13 -3.19 9.09
N VAL A 52 1.25 -2.52 8.37
CA VAL A 52 1.52 -1.25 7.69
C VAL A 52 0.56 -0.22 8.26
N LYS A 53 1.10 0.86 8.82
CA LYS A 53 0.31 2.00 9.25
C LYS A 53 0.24 2.98 8.09
N LEU A 54 -0.95 3.16 7.52
CA LEU A 54 -1.19 4.16 6.50
C LEU A 54 -1.22 5.57 7.15
N PRO A 55 -0.63 6.59 6.50
CA PRO A 55 -0.79 7.97 6.94
C PRO A 55 -2.25 8.41 6.77
N HIS A 56 -2.83 9.02 7.81
CA HIS A 56 -4.19 9.57 7.75
C HIS A 56 -4.17 10.91 7.01
N ILE A 57 -4.99 11.03 5.98
CA ILE A 57 -5.20 12.27 5.23
C ILE A 57 -6.66 12.68 5.44
N PRO A 58 -6.93 13.83 6.08
CA PRO A 58 -8.29 14.32 6.32
C PRO A 58 -8.97 14.85 5.05
#